data_AF-A0A356FXV3-F1
#
_entry.id   AF-A0A356FXV3-F1
#
_cell.length_a   1.000
_cell.length_b   1.000
_cell.length_c   1.000
_cell.angle_alpha   90.00
_cell.angle_beta   90.00
_cell.angle_gamma   90.00
#
_symmetry.space_group_name_H-M   'P 1'
#
loop_
_entity.id
_entity.type
_entity.pdbx_description
1 polymer ?
#
loop_
_entity_poly.entity_id
_entity_poly.type
_entity_poly.pdbx_seq_one_letter_code
_entity_poly.pdbx_strand_id
1 'polypeptide(L)'
;MKHLVSTVFLLLVSGCAYFDAVPDDNLPRTVTAVDSDLLILKTDDIRIADVKEKRIAYEYNDRNIRLSQIGDHAKRFCEGKGRDTILVDMQLTNRHNFRRATFECHDKPVLIPAY
;
A
#
# COMPACT_ATOMS: atom_id res chain seq x y z
N MET A 1 44.89 -23.84 -45.96
CA MET A 1 44.44 -23.56 -44.59
C MET A 1 43.00 -24.02 -44.48
N LYS A 2 42.75 -24.92 -43.52
CA LYS A 2 41.48 -25.39 -42.92
C LYS A 2 40.28 -25.60 -43.86
N HIS A 3 40.11 -26.87 -44.20
CA HIS A 3 38.96 -27.53 -44.79
C HIS A 3 37.69 -27.48 -43.91
N LEU A 4 36.55 -27.67 -44.57
CA LEU A 4 35.36 -28.47 -44.21
C LEU A 4 34.08 -27.69 -44.58
N VAL A 5 33.56 -27.82 -45.81
CA VAL A 5 32.80 -28.99 -46.32
C VAL A 5 31.67 -29.31 -45.34
N SER A 6 30.46 -28.84 -45.66
CA SER A 6 29.37 -29.67 -46.20
C SER A 6 29.00 -30.76 -45.19
N THR A 7 27.81 -30.78 -44.64
CA THR A 7 26.68 -31.51 -45.23
C THR A 7 25.50 -31.36 -44.24
N VAL A 8 24.31 -30.97 -44.70
CA VAL A 8 23.16 -31.84 -45.01
C VAL A 8 22.43 -32.32 -43.75
N PHE A 9 21.10 -32.43 -43.87
CA PHE A 9 20.20 -33.17 -42.97
C PHE A 9 19.90 -32.46 -41.63
N LEU A 10 18.68 -32.44 -41.09
CA LEU A 10 17.44 -33.12 -41.41
C LEU A 10 16.36 -32.57 -40.45
N LEU A 11 15.10 -32.54 -40.88
CA LEU A 11 13.83 -32.79 -40.15
C LEU A 11 13.70 -32.25 -38.70
N LEU A 12 12.78 -31.32 -38.44
CA LEU A 12 11.37 -31.57 -38.07
C LEU A 12 11.18 -32.57 -36.91
N VAL A 13 10.37 -32.13 -35.92
CA VAL A 13 9.78 -32.88 -34.78
C VAL A 13 10.76 -33.06 -33.60
N SER A 14 10.53 -32.68 -32.35
CA SER A 14 9.32 -32.57 -31.52
C SER A 14 9.62 -31.68 -30.30
N GLY A 15 8.63 -30.89 -29.87
CA GLY A 15 8.75 -30.17 -28.60
C GLY A 15 7.61 -29.20 -28.31
N CYS A 16 6.35 -29.62 -28.48
CA CYS A 16 5.26 -28.98 -27.75
C CYS A 16 5.40 -29.36 -26.27
N ALA A 17 5.92 -28.45 -25.46
CA ALA A 17 5.72 -28.42 -24.02
C ALA A 17 5.47 -26.95 -23.64
N TYR A 18 4.21 -26.56 -23.54
CA TYR A 18 3.61 -26.19 -22.26
C TYR A 18 4.34 -25.03 -21.57
N PHE A 19 3.89 -23.80 -21.78
CA PHE A 19 3.15 -23.04 -20.77
C PHE A 19 2.74 -21.66 -21.33
N ASP A 20 1.49 -21.31 -21.08
CA ASP A 20 0.92 -19.97 -21.20
C ASP A 20 1.84 -18.88 -20.62
N ALA A 21 2.09 -17.85 -21.41
CA ALA A 21 2.27 -16.50 -20.89
C ALA A 21 1.54 -15.53 -21.82
N VAL A 22 0.22 -15.49 -21.64
CA VAL A 22 -0.65 -14.35 -21.99
C VAL A 22 -0.07 -13.09 -21.32
N PRO A 23 -0.12 -11.91 -22.00
CA PRO A 23 0.86 -10.85 -21.83
C PRO A 23 0.60 -10.06 -20.56
N ASP A 24 1.62 -9.88 -19.71
CA ASP A 24 1.41 -9.21 -18.43
C ASP A 24 1.49 -7.68 -18.58
N ASP A 25 0.33 -7.13 -18.94
CA ASP A 25 -0.30 -6.00 -18.29
C ASP A 25 0.62 -4.85 -17.84
N ASN A 26 0.94 -4.00 -18.83
CA ASN A 26 0.92 -2.54 -18.62
C ASN A 26 -0.52 -2.05 -18.33
N LEU A 27 -1.29 -2.77 -17.52
CA LEU A 27 -2.51 -2.23 -16.95
C LEU A 27 -2.09 -1.11 -16.00
N PRO A 28 -2.75 0.06 -16.06
CA PRO A 28 -2.60 1.04 -15.02
C PRO A 28 -2.99 0.34 -13.72
N ARG A 29 -2.02 0.13 -12.82
CA ARG A 29 -2.29 -0.35 -11.47
C ARG A 29 -3.44 0.49 -10.95
N THR A 30 -4.54 -0.16 -10.59
CA THR A 30 -5.69 0.50 -10.01
C THR A 30 -5.19 1.27 -8.80
N VAL A 31 -4.98 2.57 -8.98
CA VAL A 31 -4.67 3.47 -7.88
C VAL A 31 -5.95 3.46 -7.07
N THR A 32 -5.98 2.65 -6.02
CA THR A 32 -7.09 2.68 -5.08
C THR A 32 -7.20 4.12 -4.61
N ALA A 33 -8.41 4.67 -4.49
CA ALA A 33 -8.60 6.05 -4.04
C ALA A 33 -7.84 6.35 -2.72
N VAL A 34 -7.59 5.30 -1.93
CA VAL A 34 -6.73 5.33 -0.74
C VAL A 34 -5.28 5.73 -1.07
N ASP A 35 -4.63 5.15 -2.08
CA ASP A 35 -3.26 5.54 -2.51
C ASP A 35 -3.19 6.97 -3.06
N SER A 36 -4.29 7.48 -3.62
CA SER A 36 -4.37 8.86 -4.11
C SER A 36 -4.37 9.85 -2.94
N ASP A 37 -5.10 9.54 -1.87
CA ASP A 37 -5.13 10.35 -0.63
C ASP A 37 -3.80 10.26 0.15
N LEU A 38 -3.08 9.13 0.07
CA LEU A 38 -1.75 8.96 0.65
C LEU A 38 -0.71 9.92 0.03
N LEU A 39 -0.84 10.26 -1.26
CA LEU A 39 0.04 11.23 -1.95
C LEU A 39 -0.22 12.67 -1.52
N ILE A 40 -1.43 13.00 -1.06
CA ILE A 40 -1.81 14.36 -0.63
C ILE A 40 -1.15 14.73 0.71
N LEU A 41 -0.89 13.76 1.57
CA LEU A 41 -0.36 13.99 2.91
C LEU A 41 1.17 13.96 3.01
N LYS A 42 1.91 13.81 1.91
CA LYS A 42 3.38 13.79 1.95
C LYS A 42 3.92 15.19 1.66
N THR A 43 3.99 16.00 2.72
CA THR A 43 4.50 17.38 2.69
C THR A 43 5.70 17.51 3.63
N ASP A 44 6.30 18.69 3.73
CA ASP A 44 7.37 18.95 4.70
C ASP A 44 6.89 18.83 6.15
N ASP A 45 5.60 19.11 6.39
CA ASP A 45 4.97 19.17 7.72
C ASP A 45 4.22 17.90 8.13
N ILE A 46 4.00 16.97 7.21
CA ILE A 46 3.34 15.69 7.52
C ILE A 46 3.81 14.61 6.56
N ARG A 47 3.93 13.39 7.09
CA ARG A 47 4.17 12.18 6.31
C ARG A 47 3.56 10.98 7.01
N ILE A 48 3.39 9.91 6.23
CA ILE A 48 2.97 8.62 6.74
C ILE A 48 4.22 7.86 7.15
N ALA A 49 4.27 7.48 8.43
CA ALA A 49 5.42 6.85 9.06
C ALA A 49 5.36 5.32 9.02
N ASP A 50 4.16 4.73 9.03
CA ASP A 50 3.94 3.28 8.96
C ASP A 50 2.51 2.98 8.47
N VAL A 51 2.33 1.94 7.66
CA VAL A 51 1.01 1.45 7.22
C VAL A 51 1.00 -0.07 7.30
N LYS A 52 0.05 -0.60 8.06
CA LYS A 52 -0.25 -2.04 8.16
C LYS A 52 -1.72 -2.27 7.90
N GLU A 53 -2.12 -3.54 7.78
CA GLU A 53 -3.50 -3.90 7.48
C GLU A 53 -4.52 -3.26 8.45
N LYS A 54 -4.23 -3.28 9.75
CA LYS A 54 -5.08 -2.72 10.81
C LYS A 54 -4.52 -1.46 11.48
N ARG A 55 -3.51 -0.80 10.91
CA ARG A 55 -2.82 0.31 11.58
C ARG A 55 -2.27 1.33 10.58
N ILE A 56 -2.30 2.60 10.93
CA ILE A 56 -1.63 3.67 10.20
C ILE A 56 -1.00 4.66 11.18
N ALA A 57 0.25 5.03 10.95
CA ALA A 57 0.96 6.01 11.76
C ALA A 57 1.39 7.20 10.90
N TYR A 58 1.29 8.40 11.48
CA TYR A 58 1.68 9.65 10.87
C TYR A 58 2.76 10.30 11.71
N GLU A 59 3.70 10.96 11.04
CA GLU A 59 4.63 11.89 11.67
C GLU A 59 4.31 13.29 11.13
N TYR A 60 4.04 14.26 12.02
CA TYR A 60 3.55 15.58 11.65
C TYR A 60 4.07 16.67 12.57
N ASN A 61 4.21 17.88 12.03
CA ASN A 61 4.57 19.10 12.74
C ASN A 61 3.33 19.65 13.48
N ASP A 62 3.33 19.58 14.81
CA ASP A 62 2.19 19.93 15.65
C ASP A 62 1.85 21.43 15.68
N ARG A 63 2.75 22.28 15.16
CA ARG A 63 2.48 23.71 14.94
C ARG A 63 1.61 23.98 13.73
N ASN A 64 1.78 23.17 12.67
CA ASN A 64 1.18 23.42 11.37
C ASN A 64 0.01 22.49 11.07
N ILE A 65 0.05 21.26 11.59
CA ILE A 65 -0.94 20.22 11.33
C ILE A 65 -1.64 19.84 12.62
N ARG A 66 -2.97 19.93 12.61
CA ARG A 66 -3.80 19.54 13.77
C ARG A 66 -4.01 18.03 13.75
N LEU A 67 -3.96 17.42 14.94
CA LEU A 67 -4.28 15.99 15.11
C LEU A 67 -5.66 15.61 14.52
N SER A 68 -6.65 16.51 14.58
CA SER A 68 -7.98 16.27 14.01
C SER A 68 -7.95 16.04 12.50
N GLN A 69 -7.12 16.79 11.76
CA GLN A 69 -7.00 16.63 10.30
C GLN A 69 -6.44 15.25 9.94
N ILE A 70 -5.48 14.78 10.74
CA ILE A 70 -4.87 13.46 10.60
C ILE A 70 -5.87 12.37 11.03
N GLY A 71 -6.63 12.64 12.09
CA GLY A 71 -7.70 11.77 12.58
C GLY A 71 -8.80 11.57 11.53
N ASP A 72 -9.21 12.62 10.82
CA ASP A 72 -10.21 12.54 9.75
C ASP A 72 -9.72 11.68 8.58
N HIS A 73 -8.43 11.75 8.24
CA HIS A 73 -7.85 10.86 7.24
C HIS A 73 -7.75 9.42 7.75
N ALA A 74 -7.28 9.20 8.99
CA ALA A 74 -7.23 7.87 9.61
C ALA A 74 -8.62 7.22 9.73
N LYS A 75 -9.66 8.05 9.96
CA LYS A 75 -11.07 7.65 9.93
C LYS A 75 -11.46 7.09 8.57
N ARG A 76 -11.27 7.88 7.52
CA ARG A 76 -11.57 7.45 6.15
C ARG A 76 -10.79 6.19 5.75
N PHE A 77 -9.52 6.09 6.17
CA PHE A 77 -8.69 4.90 5.94
C PHE A 77 -9.27 3.62 6.57
N CYS A 78 -9.73 3.66 7.82
CA CYS A 78 -10.33 2.47 8.45
C CYS A 78 -11.77 2.22 7.98
N GLU A 79 -12.55 3.28 7.71
CA GLU A 79 -13.91 3.15 7.17
C GLU A 79 -13.90 2.49 5.78
N GLY A 80 -12.91 2.80 4.93
CA GLY A 80 -12.68 2.11 3.66
C GLY A 80 -12.38 0.61 3.80
N LYS A 81 -12.08 0.16 5.03
CA LYS A 81 -11.89 -1.25 5.41
C LYS A 81 -13.05 -1.83 6.23
N GLY A 82 -14.15 -1.08 6.38
CA GLY A 82 -15.29 -1.48 7.19
C GLY A 82 -15.03 -1.50 8.70
N ARG A 83 -14.01 -0.77 9.18
CA ARG A 83 -13.54 -0.77 10.57
C ARG A 83 -13.71 0.60 11.21
N ASP A 84 -13.75 0.65 12.54
CA ASP A 84 -13.70 1.89 13.33
C ASP A 84 -12.24 2.30 13.58
N THR A 85 -12.01 3.59 13.76
CA THR A 85 -10.66 4.14 14.01
C THR A 85 -10.48 4.51 15.46
N ILE A 86 -9.36 4.09 16.05
CA ILE A 86 -8.96 4.45 17.41
C ILE A 86 -7.55 5.03 17.37
N LEU A 87 -7.33 6.17 18.02
CA LEU A 87 -5.98 6.67 18.29
C LEU A 87 -5.39 5.84 19.44
N VAL A 88 -4.34 5.06 19.17
CA VAL A 88 -3.77 4.11 20.15
C VAL A 88 -2.46 4.60 20.77
N ASP A 89 -1.75 5.50 20.09
CA ASP A 89 -0.45 5.96 20.57
C ASP A 89 -0.14 7.36 20.02
N MET A 90 0.52 8.17 20.84
CA MET A 90 1.01 9.49 20.48
C MET A 90 2.35 9.76 21.15
N GLN A 91 3.38 10.03 20.35
CA GLN A 91 4.75 10.18 20.83
C GLN A 91 5.37 11.47 20.28
N LEU A 92 6.22 12.11 21.07
CA LEU A 92 7.13 13.12 20.56
C LEU A 92 8.22 12.43 19.74
N THR A 93 8.61 13.03 18.62
CA THR A 93 9.76 12.54 17.86
C THR A 93 11.02 13.34 18.20
N ASN A 94 12.19 12.85 17.78
CA ASN A 94 13.45 13.58 17.93
C ASN A 94 13.51 14.86 17.07
N ARG A 95 12.55 15.05 16.16
CA ARG A 95 12.45 16.25 15.31
C ARG A 95 11.64 17.31 16.06
N HIS A 96 12.17 18.52 16.13
CA HIS A 96 11.53 19.63 16.86
C HIS A 96 10.11 19.90 16.35
N ASN A 97 9.14 19.93 17.27
CA ASN A 97 7.69 20.08 17.00
C ASN A 97 7.06 18.95 16.17
N PHE A 98 7.76 17.85 15.89
CA PHE A 98 7.16 16.71 15.24
C PHE A 98 6.65 15.69 16.25
N ARG A 99 5.43 15.24 16.03
CA ARG A 99 4.78 14.15 16.77
C ARG A 99 4.51 12.98 15.86
N ARG A 100 4.46 11.80 16.46
CA ARG A 100 3.93 10.59 15.85
C ARG A 100 2.56 10.30 16.43
N ALA A 101 1.56 10.10 15.59
CA ALA A 101 0.24 9.62 16.00
C ALA A 101 -0.05 8.30 15.28
N THR A 102 -0.42 7.27 16.05
CA THR A 102 -0.72 5.94 15.54
C THR A 102 -2.19 5.64 15.75
N PHE A 103 -2.87 5.25 14.67
CA PHE A 103 -4.27 4.87 14.67
C PHE A 103 -4.41 3.40 14.32
N GLU A 104 -5.34 2.71 14.98
CA GLU A 104 -5.72 1.34 14.68
C GLU A 104 -7.14 1.25 14.15
N CYS A 105 -7.32 0.31 13.22
CA CYS A 105 -8.61 -0.03 12.66
C CYS A 105 -9.17 -1.24 13.42
N HIS A 106 -10.20 -1.01 14.22
CA HIS A 106 -10.90 -2.03 14.99
C HIS A 106 -12.13 -2.53 14.25
N ASP A 107 -12.41 -3.83 14.37
CA ASP A 107 -13.62 -4.39 13.81
C ASP A 107 -14.83 -3.79 14.53
N LYS A 108 -15.83 -3.34 13.76
CA LYS A 108 -17.02 -2.72 14.32
C LYS A 108 -17.76 -3.77 15.17
N PRO A 109 -18.24 -3.42 16.37
CA PRO A 109 -19.08 -4.33 17.13
C PRO A 109 -20.33 -4.65 16.29
N VAL A 110 -20.47 -5.92 15.91
CA VAL A 110 -21.70 -6.40 15.27
C VAL A 110 -22.74 -6.47 16.39
N LEU A 111 -23.68 -5.53 16.38
CA LEU A 111 -24.88 -5.64 17.21
C LEU A 111 -25.71 -6.81 16.66
N ILE A 112 -25.52 -8.00 17.22
CA ILE A 112 -26.42 -9.13 16.96
C ILE A 112 -27.68 -8.86 17.79
N PRO A 113 -28.85 -8.64 17.18
CA PRO A 113 -30.07 -8.51 17.94
C PRO A 113 -30.35 -9.85 18.63
N ALA A 114 -30.53 -9.80 19.95
CA ALA A 114 -30.95 -10.97 20.72
C ALA A 114 -32.41 -11.28 20.33
N TYR A 115 -32.61 -12.39 19.62
CA TYR A 115 -33.92 -13.02 19.39
C TYR A 115 -33.85 -14.46 19.87
#